data_AF-A0A1A7ZD23-F1
#
_entry.id   AF-A0A1A7ZD23-F1
#
_cell.length_a   1.000
_cell.length_b   1.000
_cell.length_c   1.000
_cell.angle_alpha   90.00
_cell.angle_beta   90.00
_cell.angle_gamma   90.00
#
_symmetry.space_group_name_H-M   'P 1'
#
loop_
_entity.id
_entity.type
_entity.pdbx_description
1 polymer ?
#
loop_
_entity_poly.entity_id
_entity_poly.type
_entity_poly.pdbx_seq_one_letter_code
_entity_poly.pdbx_strand_id
1 'polypeptide(L)'
;MAMGLTSKKASARSVAVERKNLITVCRFSVKTLLEKYTAEPIDDSSEEFVNFAAILEHILSHRFKGSGSWFSSDGQRSFWEYIRLACSKVHNNCIASIENIENISTSRAKGRAWIRVALMEKRLSEYVSTALRDTRTTRRFYDEGAIMLREEATVLTGMLIGLSAIDF
;
A
#
# COMPACT_ATOMS: atom_id res chain seq x y z
N MET A 1 20.84 32.60 -5.63
CA MET A 1 20.11 31.36 -5.96
C MET A 1 20.68 30.07 -5.32
N ALA A 2 21.63 30.12 -4.37
CA ALA A 2 22.26 28.91 -3.82
C ALA A 2 21.48 28.23 -2.66
N MET A 3 20.75 28.97 -1.82
CA MET A 3 20.03 28.40 -0.66
C MET A 3 18.82 27.50 -1.04
N GLY A 4 18.21 27.71 -2.20
CA GLY A 4 17.09 26.87 -2.65
C GLY A 4 17.51 25.48 -3.12
N LEU A 5 18.76 25.30 -3.55
CA LEU A 5 19.28 24.01 -4.04
C LEU A 5 19.73 23.11 -2.89
N THR A 6 20.27 23.70 -1.81
CA THR A 6 20.70 22.97 -0.61
C THR A 6 19.51 22.44 0.19
N SER A 7 18.46 23.24 0.34
CA SER A 7 17.20 22.85 1.00
C SER A 7 16.47 21.72 0.26
N LYS A 8 16.38 21.80 -1.08
CA LYS A 8 15.80 20.71 -1.91
C LYS A 8 16.58 19.39 -1.79
N LYS A 9 17.92 19.45 -1.74
CA LYS A 9 18.75 18.25 -1.54
C LYS A 9 18.56 17.62 -0.16
N ALA A 10 18.44 18.43 0.90
CA ALA A 10 18.16 17.95 2.25
C ALA A 10 16.78 17.29 2.35
N SER A 11 15.76 17.91 1.76
CA SER A 11 14.40 17.34 1.68
C SER A 11 14.38 16.01 0.90
N ALA A 12 15.04 15.94 -0.26
CA ALA A 12 15.14 14.70 -1.04
C ALA A 12 15.86 13.57 -0.27
N ARG A 13 16.91 13.91 0.48
CA ARG A 13 17.61 12.94 1.35
C ARG A 13 16.70 12.43 2.47
N SER A 14 15.93 13.32 3.11
CA SER A 14 14.97 12.96 4.15
C SER A 14 13.90 11.99 3.61
N VAL A 15 13.35 12.26 2.42
CA VAL A 15 12.37 11.36 1.78
C VAL A 15 12.98 10.00 1.44
N ALA A 16 14.24 9.96 0.97
CA ALA A 16 14.90 8.68 0.70
C ALA A 16 15.13 7.84 1.97
N VAL A 17 15.45 8.48 3.10
CA VAL A 17 15.58 7.80 4.40
C VAL A 17 14.22 7.27 4.86
N GLU A 18 13.17 8.08 4.76
CA GLU A 18 11.80 7.69 5.11
C GLU A 18 11.34 6.45 4.32
N ARG A 19 11.55 6.43 2.99
CA ARG A 19 11.24 5.24 2.17
C ARG A 19 11.94 3.99 2.65
N LYS A 20 13.26 4.09 2.90
CA LYS A 20 14.06 2.96 3.39
C LYS A 20 13.58 2.46 4.75
N ASN A 21 13.21 3.37 5.64
CA ASN A 21 12.68 3.03 6.96
C ASN A 21 11.34 2.30 6.84
N LEU A 22 10.40 2.80 6.02
CA LEU A 22 9.10 2.15 5.81
C LEU A 22 9.24 0.74 5.23
N ILE A 23 10.10 0.55 4.22
CA ILE A 23 10.39 -0.79 3.68
C ILE A 23 11.03 -1.70 4.73
N THR A 24 11.90 -1.17 5.57
CA THR A 24 12.54 -1.95 6.64
C THR A 24 11.52 -2.40 7.69
N VAL A 25 10.64 -1.51 8.13
CA VAL A 25 9.54 -1.86 9.05
C VAL A 25 8.60 -2.88 8.42
N CYS A 26 8.25 -2.72 7.15
CA CYS A 26 7.43 -3.69 6.42
C CYS A 26 8.10 -5.06 6.36
N ARG A 27 9.42 -5.12 6.14
CA ARG A 27 10.18 -6.38 6.17
C ARG A 27 10.07 -7.07 7.52
N PHE A 28 10.25 -6.33 8.61
CA PHE A 28 10.09 -6.89 9.96
C PHE A 28 8.67 -7.38 10.20
N SER A 29 7.67 -6.60 9.81
CA SER A 29 6.27 -6.97 9.98
C SER A 29 5.86 -8.21 9.16
N VAL A 30 6.37 -8.36 7.94
CA VAL A 30 6.18 -9.58 7.13
C VAL A 30 6.84 -10.77 7.81
N LYS A 31 8.05 -10.60 8.36
CA LYS A 31 8.74 -11.66 9.08
C LYS A 31 7.96 -12.12 10.31
N THR A 32 7.51 -11.19 11.17
CA THR A 32 6.75 -11.53 12.37
C THR A 32 5.41 -12.18 12.02
N LEU A 33 4.76 -11.73 10.94
CA LEU A 33 3.52 -12.34 10.47
C LEU A 33 3.73 -13.79 10.00
N LEU A 34 4.81 -14.06 9.26
CA LEU A 34 5.16 -15.43 8.86
C LEU A 34 5.54 -16.32 10.04
N GLU A 35 6.27 -15.77 11.03
CA GLU A 35 6.60 -16.49 12.26
C GLU A 35 5.34 -16.85 13.06
N LYS A 36 4.39 -15.91 13.19
CA LYS A 36 3.09 -16.15 13.82
C LYS A 36 2.34 -17.30 13.16
N TYR A 37 2.26 -17.30 11.83
CA TYR A 37 1.61 -18.36 11.04
C TYR A 37 2.17 -19.75 11.33
N THR A 38 3.48 -19.87 11.60
CA THR A 38 4.08 -21.16 11.92
C THR A 38 3.71 -21.69 13.30
N ALA A 39 3.27 -20.81 14.20
CA ALA A 39 2.87 -21.17 15.57
C ALA A 39 1.37 -21.46 15.65
N GLU A 40 0.53 -20.65 14.99
CA GLU A 40 -0.93 -20.77 15.03
C GLU A 40 -1.61 -20.12 13.82
N PRO A 41 -2.88 -20.46 13.53
CA PRO A 41 -3.66 -19.78 12.49
C PRO A 41 -3.73 -18.27 12.73
N ILE A 42 -3.67 -17.48 11.65
CA ILE A 42 -3.78 -16.02 11.71
C ILE A 42 -5.22 -15.62 11.46
N ASP A 43 -5.73 -14.70 12.28
CA ASP A 43 -7.00 -14.02 12.05
C ASP A 43 -6.81 -12.51 11.91
N ASP A 44 -7.91 -11.78 11.68
CA ASP A 44 -7.88 -10.33 11.50
C ASP A 44 -7.75 -9.53 12.81
N SER A 45 -7.71 -10.22 13.96
CA SER A 45 -7.48 -9.65 15.28
C SER A 45 -6.02 -9.74 15.73
N SER A 46 -5.24 -10.61 15.08
CA SER A 46 -3.83 -10.86 15.37
C SER A 46 -3.00 -9.58 15.24
N GLU A 47 -2.19 -9.27 16.26
CA GLU A 47 -1.39 -8.04 16.30
C GLU A 47 -0.43 -7.94 15.11
N GLU A 48 0.16 -9.06 14.71
CA GLU A 48 1.07 -9.14 13.57
C GLU A 48 0.37 -8.76 12.26
N PHE A 49 -0.89 -9.19 12.09
CA PHE A 49 -1.70 -8.81 10.94
C PHE A 49 -2.05 -7.32 10.98
N VAL A 50 -2.49 -6.81 12.14
CA VAL A 50 -2.82 -5.39 12.31
C VAL A 50 -1.62 -4.49 12.00
N ASN A 51 -0.44 -4.86 12.51
CA ASN A 51 0.82 -4.17 12.25
C ASN A 51 1.19 -4.21 10.76
N PHE A 52 1.04 -5.37 10.11
CA PHE A 52 1.27 -5.53 8.68
C PHE A 52 0.33 -4.68 7.84
N ALA A 53 -0.97 -4.72 8.11
CA ALA A 53 -1.96 -3.94 7.38
C ALA A 53 -1.71 -2.44 7.54
N ALA A 54 -1.34 -1.99 8.74
CA ALA A 54 -1.02 -0.59 9.00
C ALA A 54 0.22 -0.12 8.23
N ILE A 55 1.32 -0.88 8.24
CA ILE A 55 2.53 -0.48 7.49
C ILE A 55 2.31 -0.54 5.98
N LEU A 56 1.53 -1.51 5.49
CA LEU A 56 1.17 -1.59 4.07
C LEU A 56 0.30 -0.40 3.65
N GLU A 57 -0.73 -0.05 4.43
CA GLU A 57 -1.56 1.15 4.21
C GLU A 57 -0.68 2.40 4.15
N HIS A 58 0.30 2.53 5.05
CA HIS A 58 1.22 3.66 5.07
C HIS A 58 2.11 3.72 3.83
N ILE A 59 2.68 2.58 3.40
CA ILE A 59 3.49 2.51 2.18
C ILE A 59 2.67 2.85 0.94
N LEU A 60 1.48 2.27 0.81
CA LEU A 60 0.57 2.56 -0.29
C LEU A 60 0.08 4.01 -0.25
N SER A 61 0.08 4.67 0.90
CA SER A 61 -0.32 6.07 1.03
C SER A 61 0.83 7.07 0.92
N HIS A 62 2.07 6.59 0.85
CA HIS A 62 3.25 7.43 0.89
C HIS A 62 3.31 8.39 -0.31
N ARG A 63 3.15 9.69 -0.02
CA ARG A 63 3.18 10.82 -0.96
C ARG A 63 2.12 10.75 -2.06
N PHE A 64 0.85 10.58 -1.69
CA PHE A 64 -0.25 10.86 -2.61
C PHE A 64 -0.33 12.34 -2.98
N LYS A 65 -0.60 12.58 -4.27
CA LYS A 65 -0.94 13.89 -4.80
C LYS A 65 -2.23 14.39 -4.16
N GLY A 66 -2.24 15.66 -3.78
CA GLY A 66 -3.48 16.34 -3.37
C GLY A 66 -3.99 15.99 -1.96
N SER A 67 -3.22 15.27 -1.14
CA SER A 67 -3.55 14.95 0.26
C SER A 67 -3.68 16.18 1.19
N GLY A 68 -3.61 17.41 0.67
CA GLY A 68 -3.66 18.66 1.45
C GLY A 68 -4.34 19.85 0.77
N SER A 69 -5.08 19.66 -0.33
CA SER A 69 -5.82 20.77 -0.96
C SER A 69 -7.22 20.87 -0.37
N TRP A 70 -7.44 21.86 0.50
CA TRP A 70 -8.72 22.15 1.17
C TRP A 70 -9.86 22.46 0.19
N PHE A 71 -9.55 22.79 -1.07
CA PHE A 71 -10.53 23.18 -2.11
C PHE A 71 -10.69 22.17 -3.25
N SER A 72 -10.02 21.02 -3.21
CA SER A 72 -10.21 20.01 -4.26
C SER A 72 -11.51 19.25 -4.01
N SER A 73 -12.52 19.53 -4.83
CA SER A 73 -13.76 18.74 -4.99
C SER A 73 -13.52 17.34 -5.59
N ASP A 74 -12.28 17.07 -6.03
CA ASP A 74 -11.80 15.73 -6.39
C ASP A 74 -11.60 14.97 -5.08
N GLY A 75 -12.54 14.05 -4.76
CA GLY A 75 -12.58 13.33 -3.48
C GLY A 75 -11.21 12.87 -3.01
N GLN A 76 -10.98 12.91 -1.68
CA GLN A 76 -9.71 12.60 -1.04
C GLN A 76 -9.03 11.38 -1.69
N ARG A 77 -7.94 11.63 -2.43
CA ARG A 77 -7.20 10.56 -3.10
C ARG A 77 -6.65 9.63 -2.03
N SER A 78 -7.19 8.43 -2.01
CA SER A 78 -6.82 7.39 -1.05
C SER A 78 -6.17 6.22 -1.77
N PHE A 79 -5.48 5.37 -1.02
CA PHE A 79 -4.90 4.15 -1.60
C PHE A 79 -5.99 3.21 -2.10
N TRP A 80 -7.17 3.23 -1.50
CA TRP A 80 -8.30 2.46 -2.00
C TRP A 80 -8.71 2.91 -3.41
N GLU A 81 -8.84 4.22 -3.65
CA GLU A 81 -9.17 4.72 -4.99
C GLU A 81 -8.10 4.35 -6.02
N TYR A 82 -6.82 4.39 -5.63
CA TYR A 82 -5.72 3.95 -6.47
C TYR A 82 -5.84 2.46 -6.82
N ILE A 83 -6.02 1.58 -5.82
CA ILE A 83 -6.16 0.14 -6.01
C ILE A 83 -7.40 -0.17 -6.86
N ARG A 84 -8.54 0.44 -6.56
CA ARG A 84 -9.80 0.27 -7.31
C ARG A 84 -9.61 0.51 -8.80
N LEU A 85 -8.88 1.57 -9.16
CA LEU A 85 -8.58 1.91 -10.55
C LEU A 85 -7.52 0.99 -11.18
N ALA A 86 -6.37 0.87 -10.53
CA ALA A 86 -5.19 0.19 -11.08
C ALA A 86 -5.37 -1.34 -11.16
N CYS A 87 -6.18 -1.91 -10.27
CA CYS A 87 -6.43 -3.35 -10.19
C CYS A 87 -7.77 -3.78 -10.81
N SER A 88 -8.54 -2.87 -11.41
CA SER A 88 -9.85 -3.17 -12.02
C SER A 88 -9.83 -4.30 -13.06
N LYS A 89 -8.67 -4.54 -13.68
CA LYS A 89 -8.45 -5.58 -14.70
C LYS A 89 -7.89 -6.88 -14.16
N VAL A 90 -7.60 -6.98 -12.86
CA VAL A 90 -7.19 -8.24 -12.23
C VAL A 90 -8.35 -9.21 -12.36
N HIS A 91 -8.11 -10.41 -12.90
CA HIS A 91 -9.16 -11.40 -13.10
C HIS A 91 -9.74 -11.86 -11.75
N ASN A 92 -11.06 -12.05 -11.65
CA ASN A 92 -11.75 -12.42 -10.41
C ASN A 92 -11.31 -11.58 -9.20
N ASN A 93 -11.29 -10.25 -9.36
CA ASN A 93 -10.90 -9.38 -8.26
C ASN A 93 -12.04 -9.15 -7.26
N CYS A 94 -11.68 -8.84 -6.02
CA CYS A 94 -12.63 -8.55 -4.95
C CYS A 94 -13.12 -7.09 -4.89
N ILE A 95 -12.75 -6.24 -5.87
CA ILE A 95 -12.96 -4.78 -5.80
C ILE A 95 -14.44 -4.43 -5.80
N ALA A 96 -15.22 -5.02 -6.71
CA ALA A 96 -16.66 -4.77 -6.80
C ALA A 96 -17.40 -5.24 -5.54
N SER A 97 -17.00 -6.39 -4.99
CA SER A 97 -17.55 -6.93 -3.74
C SER A 97 -17.32 -5.96 -2.58
N ILE A 98 -16.12 -5.40 -2.47
CA ILE A 98 -15.77 -4.42 -1.42
C ILE A 98 -16.50 -3.09 -1.62
N GLU A 99 -16.66 -2.63 -2.87
CA GLU A 99 -17.40 -1.41 -3.18
C GLU A 99 -18.86 -1.46 -2.69
N ASN A 100 -19.47 -2.65 -2.74
CA ASN A 100 -20.87 -2.90 -2.41
C ASN A 100 -21.12 -3.25 -0.92
N ILE A 101 -20.11 -3.18 -0.05
CA ILE A 101 -20.30 -3.45 1.38
C ILE A 101 -21.05 -2.27 2.02
N GLU A 102 -22.33 -2.46 2.36
CA GLU A 102 -23.19 -1.42 2.93
C GLU A 102 -22.68 -0.87 4.27
N ASN A 103 -22.06 -1.73 5.09
CA ASN A 103 -21.56 -1.38 6.42
C ASN A 103 -20.19 -0.67 6.40
N ILE A 104 -19.57 -0.48 5.23
CA ILE A 104 -18.24 0.12 5.09
C ILE A 104 -18.28 1.26 4.06
N SER A 105 -18.50 2.48 4.53
CA SER A 105 -18.67 3.64 3.66
C SER A 105 -17.38 4.41 3.35
N THR A 106 -16.35 4.33 4.19
CA THR A 106 -15.13 5.14 4.03
C THR A 106 -14.09 4.45 3.16
N SER A 107 -13.38 5.20 2.30
CA SER A 107 -12.31 4.65 1.46
C SER A 107 -11.19 4.00 2.28
N ARG A 108 -10.90 4.51 3.48
CA ARG A 108 -9.93 3.88 4.40
C ARG A 108 -10.40 2.49 4.83
N ALA A 109 -11.65 2.37 5.26
CA ALA A 109 -12.19 1.10 5.73
C ALA A 109 -12.33 0.09 4.57
N LYS A 110 -12.71 0.54 3.37
CA LYS A 110 -12.69 -0.27 2.15
C LYS A 110 -11.27 -0.75 1.80
N GLY A 111 -10.28 0.14 1.87
CA GLY A 111 -8.89 -0.22 1.64
C GLY A 111 -8.35 -1.27 2.64
N ARG A 112 -8.74 -1.19 3.92
CA ARG A 112 -8.41 -2.21 4.92
C ARG A 112 -9.12 -3.54 4.67
N ALA A 113 -10.38 -3.50 4.25
CA ALA A 113 -11.11 -4.70 3.83
C ALA A 113 -10.39 -5.37 2.64
N TRP A 114 -9.91 -4.59 1.68
CA TRP A 114 -9.13 -5.10 0.56
C TRP A 114 -7.83 -5.79 0.98
N ILE A 115 -7.08 -5.23 1.94
CA ILE A 115 -5.87 -5.88 2.45
C ILE A 115 -6.20 -7.27 3.02
N ARG A 116 -7.26 -7.39 3.81
CA ARG A 116 -7.73 -8.67 4.36
C ARG A 116 -8.09 -9.65 3.25
N VAL A 117 -9.01 -9.27 2.36
CA VAL A 117 -9.50 -10.17 1.30
C VAL A 117 -8.38 -10.57 0.34
N ALA A 118 -7.49 -9.65 -0.04
CA ALA A 118 -6.37 -9.97 -0.92
C ALA A 118 -5.34 -10.92 -0.29
N LEU A 119 -5.19 -10.90 1.05
CA LEU A 119 -4.39 -11.88 1.78
C LEU A 119 -5.08 -13.24 1.86
N MET A 120 -6.38 -13.26 2.18
CA MET A 120 -7.21 -14.48 2.18
C MET A 120 -7.17 -15.18 0.82
N GLU A 121 -7.28 -14.41 -0.26
CA GLU A 121 -7.17 -14.92 -1.63
C GLU A 121 -5.74 -15.35 -2.01
N LYS A 122 -4.72 -15.08 -1.18
CA LYS A 122 -3.28 -15.31 -1.43
C LYS A 122 -2.75 -14.54 -2.65
N ARG A 123 -3.36 -13.40 -2.95
CA ARG A 123 -3.15 -12.63 -4.19
C ARG A 123 -2.66 -11.21 -3.99
N LEU A 124 -2.34 -10.81 -2.75
CA LEU A 124 -1.89 -9.45 -2.44
C LEU A 124 -0.70 -9.00 -3.31
N SER A 125 0.28 -9.87 -3.55
CA SER A 125 1.43 -9.58 -4.42
C SER A 125 1.04 -9.37 -5.89
N GLU A 126 0.07 -10.15 -6.40
CA GLU A 126 -0.47 -10.03 -7.76
C GLU A 126 -1.15 -8.68 -7.96
N TYR A 127 -2.01 -8.27 -7.02
CA TYR A 127 -2.67 -6.98 -7.05
C TYR A 127 -1.66 -5.84 -7.07
N VAL A 128 -0.72 -5.82 -6.12
CA VAL A 128 0.27 -4.72 -6.02
C VAL A 128 1.17 -4.68 -7.25
N SER A 129 1.60 -5.84 -7.77
CA SER A 129 2.40 -5.92 -8.99
C SER A 129 1.62 -5.43 -10.22
N THR A 130 0.32 -5.76 -10.31
CA THR A 130 -0.55 -5.28 -11.40
C THR A 130 -0.72 -3.78 -11.33
N ALA A 131 -0.94 -3.22 -10.13
CA ALA A 131 -1.08 -1.79 -9.94
C ALA A 131 0.18 -1.04 -10.40
N LEU A 132 1.38 -1.53 -10.02
CA LEU A 132 2.67 -0.94 -10.41
C LEU A 132 2.93 -1.01 -11.93
N ARG A 133 2.36 -1.99 -12.64
CA ARG A 133 2.43 -2.06 -14.11
C ARG A 133 1.57 -1.00 -14.79
N ASP A 134 0.48 -0.55 -14.17
CA ASP A 134 -0.28 0.62 -14.62
C ASP A 134 0.43 1.92 -14.21
N THR A 135 1.54 2.19 -14.89
CA THR A 135 2.37 3.38 -14.64
C THR A 135 1.61 4.69 -14.87
N ARG A 136 0.60 4.69 -15.76
CA ARG A 136 -0.24 5.87 -16.03
C ARG A 136 -1.08 6.19 -14.80
N THR A 137 -1.79 5.21 -14.25
CA THR A 137 -2.59 5.40 -13.04
C THR A 137 -1.71 5.70 -11.83
N THR A 138 -0.62 4.96 -11.64
CA THR A 138 0.33 5.20 -10.54
C THR A 138 0.86 6.64 -10.55
N ARG A 139 1.32 7.16 -11.69
CA ARG A 139 1.80 8.55 -11.79
C ARG A 139 0.70 9.61 -11.61
N ARG A 140 -0.57 9.27 -11.84
CA ARG A 140 -1.69 10.17 -11.54
C ARG A 140 -1.90 10.30 -10.03
N PHE A 141 -1.64 9.25 -9.25
CA PHE A 141 -1.89 9.24 -7.82
C PHE A 141 -0.70 9.72 -6.99
N TYR A 142 0.54 9.42 -7.36
CA TYR A 142 1.71 9.65 -6.50
C TYR A 142 2.58 10.83 -6.94
N ASP A 143 3.08 11.59 -5.96
CA ASP A 143 4.10 12.62 -6.15
C ASP A 143 5.48 12.02 -6.40
N GLU A 144 6.38 12.81 -6.99
CA GLU A 144 7.75 12.40 -7.20
C GLU A 144 8.42 11.99 -5.88
N GLY A 145 9.17 10.88 -5.92
CA GLY A 145 9.85 10.34 -4.75
C GLY A 145 8.98 9.45 -3.87
N ALA A 146 7.71 9.19 -4.24
CA ALA A 146 6.88 8.17 -3.60
C ALA A 146 7.47 6.77 -3.71
N ILE A 147 7.22 5.90 -2.73
CA ILE A 147 7.65 4.49 -2.75
C ILE A 147 7.17 3.80 -4.03
N MET A 148 5.90 4.00 -4.39
CA MET A 148 5.27 3.37 -5.56
C MET A 148 5.85 3.82 -6.91
N LEU A 149 6.75 4.81 -6.93
CA LEU A 149 7.44 5.31 -8.14
C LEU A 149 8.95 5.07 -8.10
N ARG A 150 9.43 4.23 -7.17
CA ARG A 150 10.86 3.98 -6.93
C ARG A 150 11.15 2.48 -6.75
N GLU A 151 12.43 2.14 -6.67
CA GLU A 151 12.92 0.75 -6.57
C GLU A 151 12.38 -0.01 -5.34
N GLU A 152 12.05 0.74 -4.28
CA GLU A 152 11.45 0.22 -3.07
C GLU A 152 10.12 -0.52 -3.33
N ALA A 153 9.37 -0.15 -4.38
CA ALA A 153 8.15 -0.87 -4.78
C ALA A 153 8.43 -2.31 -5.22
N THR A 154 9.55 -2.54 -5.91
CA THR A 154 9.97 -3.90 -6.31
C THR A 154 10.32 -4.73 -5.08
N VAL A 155 11.02 -4.14 -4.12
CA VAL A 155 11.34 -4.80 -2.84
C VAL A 155 10.06 -5.15 -2.08
N LEU A 156 9.08 -4.22 -2.03
CA LEU A 156 7.77 -4.47 -1.46
C LEU A 156 7.10 -5.70 -2.12
N THR A 157 7.01 -5.73 -3.45
CA THR A 157 6.39 -6.88 -4.13
C THR A 157 7.08 -8.20 -3.82
N GLY A 158 8.41 -8.22 -3.72
CA GLY A 158 9.16 -9.42 -3.32
C GLY A 158 8.80 -9.91 -1.92
N MET A 159 8.62 -9.00 -0.96
CA MET A 159 8.17 -9.35 0.39
C MET A 159 6.73 -9.91 0.39
N LEU A 160 5.84 -9.32 -0.40
CA LEU A 160 4.43 -9.74 -0.49
C LEU A 160 4.27 -11.13 -1.13
N ILE A 161 5.17 -11.55 -2.02
CA ILE A 161 5.14 -12.91 -2.60
C ILE A 161 5.23 -13.96 -1.49
N GLY A 162 6.07 -13.74 -0.48
CA GLY A 162 6.23 -14.67 0.65
C GLY A 162 4.94 -14.88 1.46
N LEU A 163 4.05 -13.88 1.50
CA LEU A 163 2.78 -13.96 2.23
C LEU A 163 1.75 -14.88 1.55
N SER A 164 1.95 -15.27 0.30
CA SER A 164 1.07 -16.24 -0.38
C SER A 164 1.07 -17.63 0.26
N ALA A 165 2.03 -17.92 1.15
CA ALA A 165 2.10 -19.16 1.91
C ALA A 165 1.17 -19.20 3.13
N ILE A 166 0.68 -18.04 3.58
CA ILE A 166 -0.19 -17.93 4.76
C ILE A 166 -1.59 -18.45 4.41
N ASP A 167 -2.19 -19.19 5.35
CA ASP A 167 -3.62 -19.47 5.38
C ASP A 167 -4.26 -18.53 6.40
N PHE A 168 -5.10 -17.63 5.90
CA PHE A 168 -5.76 -16.54 6.66
C PHE A 168 -7.27 -16.77 6.65
#